data_AF-A0A1Z8A4U2-F1
#
_entry.id   AF-A0A1Z8A4U2-F1
#
_cell.length_a   1.000
_cell.length_b   1.000
_cell.length_c   1.000
_cell.angle_alpha   90.00
_cell.angle_beta   90.00
_cell.angle_gamma   90.00
#
_symmetry.space_group_name_H-M   'P 1'
#
loop_
_entity.id
_entity.type
_entity.pdbx_description
1 polymer ?
#
loop_
_entity_poly.entity_id
_entity_poly.type
_entity_poly.pdbx_seq_one_letter_code
_entity_poly.pdbx_strand_id
1 'polypeptide(L)'
;MARKRDYKAEYKRRIERGLKGGLSRSQARGHPSILEVGVSGSSTPEHKEQLGEALKELRRGSTQKAAARSAGVSVERFRKFIYSNKLAERDGQYWTMTDERPRRVPIIHRGETKSVTVPSFAEAKKSGEYFEAVGQFLRTNFITHLEPFDGDGLTNVQGKFFQFETDPNALYWHDAQDNPDFHEIYQIVN
;
A
#
# COMPACT_ATOMS: atom_id res chain seq x y z
N MET A 1 7.30 53.02 26.93
CA MET A 1 5.96 52.37 26.95
C MET A 1 5.94 51.27 25.90
N ALA A 2 5.78 50.00 26.29
CA ALA A 2 5.70 48.91 25.31
C ALA A 2 4.43 49.06 24.47
N ARG A 3 4.56 49.09 23.13
CA ARG A 3 3.41 49.12 22.22
C ARG A 3 2.51 47.90 22.50
N LYS A 4 1.23 48.16 22.78
CA LYS A 4 0.21 47.10 22.92
C LYS A 4 0.08 46.39 21.58
N ARG A 5 0.33 45.07 21.55
CA ARG A 5 0.23 44.27 20.33
C ARG A 5 -1.23 44.23 19.86
N ASP A 6 -1.43 44.41 18.55
CA ASP A 6 -2.74 44.23 17.91
C ASP A 6 -2.87 42.78 17.41
N TYR A 7 -3.41 41.95 18.28
CA TYR A 7 -3.64 40.53 18.01
C TYR A 7 -4.59 40.30 16.83
N LYS A 8 -5.52 41.22 16.56
CA LYS A 8 -6.50 41.07 15.47
C LYS A 8 -5.85 41.33 14.11
N ALA A 9 -5.04 42.38 14.02
CA ALA A 9 -4.24 42.66 12.82
C ALA A 9 -3.19 41.58 12.58
N GLU A 10 -2.53 41.09 13.63
CA GLU A 10 -1.55 40.00 13.54
C GLU A 10 -2.20 38.70 13.04
N TYR A 11 -3.37 38.34 13.59
CA TYR A 11 -4.13 37.19 13.16
C TYR A 11 -4.56 37.30 11.68
N LYS A 12 -5.04 38.47 11.25
CA LYS A 12 -5.42 38.71 9.85
C LYS A 12 -4.22 38.51 8.91
N ARG A 13 -3.06 39.09 9.24
CA ARG A 13 -1.82 38.91 8.47
C ARG A 13 -1.37 37.45 8.41
N ARG A 14 -1.55 36.70 9.49
CA ARG A 14 -1.24 35.26 9.54
C ARG A 14 -2.10 34.47 8.55
N ILE A 15 -3.41 34.74 8.53
CA ILE A 15 -4.35 34.07 7.62
C ILE A 15 -4.06 34.44 6.15
N GLU A 16 -3.87 35.73 5.86
CA GLU A 16 -3.56 36.21 4.51
C GLU A 16 -2.26 35.63 3.97
N ARG A 17 -1.21 35.56 4.81
CA ARG A 17 0.06 34.94 4.44
C ARG A 17 -0.11 33.44 4.17
N GLY A 18 -0.88 32.74 5.00
CA GLY A 18 -1.14 31.32 4.81
C GLY A 18 -1.91 31.03 3.51
N LEU A 19 -2.99 31.77 3.26
CA LEU A 19 -3.76 31.66 2.02
C LEU A 19 -2.90 31.97 0.78
N LYS A 20 -2.05 32.99 0.85
CA LYS A 20 -1.10 33.33 -0.23
C LYS A 20 -0.07 32.21 -0.48
N GLY A 21 0.28 31.46 0.56
CA GLY A 21 1.15 30.27 0.48
C GLY A 21 0.42 28.98 0.07
N GLY A 22 -0.84 29.06 -0.39
CA GLY A 22 -1.63 27.90 -0.79
C GLY A 22 -2.19 27.07 0.37
N LEU A 23 -2.07 27.55 1.61
CA LEU A 23 -2.64 26.88 2.78
C LEU A 23 -4.13 27.19 2.91
N SER A 24 -4.90 26.22 3.41
CA SER A 24 -6.28 26.45 3.84
C SER A 24 -6.34 27.44 5.02
N ARG A 25 -7.53 27.97 5.30
CA ARG A 25 -7.76 28.81 6.49
C ARG A 25 -7.47 28.05 7.79
N SER A 26 -7.77 26.76 7.85
CA SER A 26 -7.51 25.85 8.98
C SER A 26 -6.01 25.66 9.20
N GLN A 27 -5.28 25.41 8.13
CA GLN A 27 -3.82 25.32 8.12
C GLN A 27 -3.17 26.63 8.58
N ALA A 28 -3.60 27.77 8.04
CA ALA A 28 -3.12 29.09 8.45
C ALA A 28 -3.43 29.43 9.92
N ARG A 29 -4.40 28.73 10.53
CA ARG A 29 -4.71 28.82 11.96
C ARG A 29 -3.82 27.95 12.84
N GLY A 30 -3.12 26.97 12.27
CA GLY A 30 -2.38 25.94 13.01
C GLY A 30 -3.20 24.69 13.33
N HIS A 31 -4.41 24.56 12.76
CA HIS A 31 -5.30 23.40 12.94
C HIS A 31 -5.71 22.86 11.56
N PRO A 32 -4.78 22.25 10.80
CA PRO A 32 -5.11 21.61 9.53
C PRO A 32 -6.23 20.57 9.73
N SER A 33 -7.20 20.55 8.82
CA SER A 33 -8.16 19.46 8.76
C SER A 33 -7.47 18.18 8.28
N ILE A 34 -7.97 17.02 8.69
CA ILE A 34 -7.46 15.70 8.26
C ILE A 34 -7.50 15.52 6.73
N LEU A 35 -8.46 16.17 6.07
CA LEU A 35 -8.61 16.14 4.61
C LEU A 35 -7.68 17.13 3.89
N GLU A 36 -6.99 18.00 4.63
CA GLU A 36 -6.09 19.00 4.04
C GLU A 36 -4.68 18.43 3.94
N VAL A 37 -4.22 18.23 2.71
CA VAL A 37 -2.85 17.78 2.42
C VAL A 37 -1.86 18.80 2.97
N GLY A 38 -0.89 18.34 3.77
CA GLY A 38 0.16 19.20 4.29
C GLY A 38 1.05 19.73 3.15
N VAL A 39 1.15 21.05 3.02
CA VAL A 39 1.97 21.70 1.98
C VAL A 39 3.48 21.53 2.24
N SER A 40 3.88 21.13 3.44
CA SER A 40 5.27 20.77 3.76
C SER A 40 5.45 19.25 3.77
N GLY A 41 6.29 18.75 2.87
CA GLY A 41 6.76 17.36 2.87
C GLY A 41 7.44 17.01 4.18
N SER A 42 6.71 16.43 5.13
CA SER A 42 7.31 15.85 6.32
C SER A 42 7.75 14.44 6.02
N SER A 43 9.04 14.31 5.71
CA SER A 43 9.81 13.09 5.96
C SER A 43 9.42 12.55 7.34
N THR A 44 8.78 11.37 7.39
CA THR A 44 8.77 10.59 8.62
C THR A 44 8.95 9.11 8.28
N PRO A 45 10.21 8.68 8.08
CA PRO A 45 10.53 7.28 7.81
C PRO A 45 10.29 6.37 9.02
N GLU A 46 10.26 6.93 10.24
CA GLU A 46 10.41 6.21 11.51
C GLU A 46 9.34 5.15 11.80
N HIS A 47 8.17 5.18 11.14
CA HIS A 47 7.11 4.19 11.34
C HIS A 47 6.48 3.70 10.03
N LYS A 48 7.23 3.72 8.92
CA LYS A 48 6.71 3.27 7.61
C LYS A 48 6.27 1.79 7.67
N GLU A 49 6.99 0.98 8.42
CA GLU A 49 6.69 -0.45 8.62
C GLU A 49 5.40 -0.65 9.43
N GLN A 50 5.29 -0.04 10.62
CA GLN A 50 4.09 -0.11 11.46
C GLN A 50 2.83 0.42 10.77
N LEU A 51 2.94 1.51 9.99
CA LEU A 51 1.82 2.00 9.19
C LEU A 51 1.43 1.00 8.08
N GLY A 52 2.40 0.27 7.55
CA GLY A 52 2.18 -0.85 6.64
C GLY A 52 1.49 -2.04 7.32
N GLU A 53 1.88 -2.40 8.53
CA GLU A 53 1.23 -3.44 9.33
C GLU A 53 -0.21 -3.08 9.69
N ALA A 54 -0.46 -1.84 10.15
CA ALA A 54 -1.80 -1.34 10.37
C ALA A 54 -2.65 -1.41 9.10
N LEU A 55 -2.07 -1.11 7.93
CA LEU A 55 -2.77 -1.24 6.65
C LEU A 55 -3.09 -2.70 6.31
N LYS A 56 -2.17 -3.65 6.60
CA LYS A 56 -2.42 -5.09 6.44
C LYS A 56 -3.60 -5.54 7.33
N GLU A 57 -3.65 -5.09 8.57
CA GLU A 57 -4.75 -5.40 9.49
C GLU A 57 -6.08 -4.80 9.04
N LEU A 58 -6.09 -3.54 8.59
CA LEU A 58 -7.28 -2.91 8.04
C LEU A 58 -7.81 -3.68 6.82
N ARG A 59 -6.92 -4.23 5.98
CA ARG A 59 -7.28 -5.08 4.83
C ARG A 59 -7.90 -6.42 5.22
N ARG A 60 -7.53 -6.96 6.38
CA ARG A 60 -8.12 -8.19 6.95
C ARG A 60 -9.54 -7.98 7.50
N GLY A 61 -10.06 -6.75 7.44
CA GLY A 61 -11.40 -6.39 7.93
C GLY A 61 -11.41 -5.80 9.34
N SER A 62 -10.25 -5.62 9.97
CA SER A 62 -10.16 -4.94 11.27
C SER A 62 -10.61 -3.48 11.15
N THR A 63 -11.25 -2.95 12.20
CA THR A 63 -11.54 -1.51 12.24
C THR A 63 -10.25 -0.68 12.24
N GLN A 64 -10.28 0.53 11.69
CA GLN A 64 -9.14 1.45 11.72
C GLN A 64 -8.51 1.61 13.11
N LYS A 65 -9.34 1.66 14.16
CA LYS A 65 -8.88 1.80 15.54
C LYS A 65 -8.15 0.54 16.03
N ALA A 66 -8.67 -0.64 15.70
CA ALA A 66 -8.03 -1.91 16.05
C ALA A 66 -6.71 -2.08 15.31
N ALA A 67 -6.71 -1.84 14.00
CA ALA A 67 -5.54 -1.92 13.13
C ALA A 67 -4.41 -0.96 13.53
N ALA A 68 -4.74 0.28 13.90
CA ALA A 68 -3.74 1.23 14.40
C ALA A 68 -3.11 0.76 15.72
N ARG A 69 -3.94 0.24 16.64
CA ARG A 69 -3.48 -0.22 17.96
C ARG A 69 -2.62 -1.47 17.87
N SER A 70 -2.97 -2.43 17.02
CA SER A 70 -2.18 -3.66 16.85
C SER A 70 -0.77 -3.38 16.35
N ALA A 71 -0.60 -2.35 15.51
CA ALA A 71 0.70 -1.92 15.01
C ALA A 71 1.38 -0.83 15.85
N GLY A 72 0.82 -0.46 17.01
CA GLY A 72 1.42 0.53 17.91
C GLY A 72 1.41 1.99 17.41
N VAL A 73 0.57 2.33 16.43
CA VAL A 73 0.47 3.69 15.87
C VAL A 73 -0.79 4.41 16.38
N SER A 74 -0.73 5.74 16.46
CA SER A 74 -1.92 6.52 16.82
C SER A 74 -2.97 6.45 15.71
N VAL A 75 -4.25 6.35 16.10
CA VAL A 75 -5.38 6.25 15.16
C VAL A 75 -5.42 7.44 14.20
N GLU A 76 -5.15 8.64 14.69
CA GLU A 76 -5.12 9.86 13.88
C GLU A 76 -3.97 9.85 12.86
N ARG A 77 -2.80 9.34 13.24
CA ARG A 77 -1.66 9.22 12.33
C ARG A 77 -1.92 8.19 11.24
N PHE A 78 -2.46 7.03 11.60
CA PHE A 78 -2.87 6.01 10.62
C PHE A 78 -3.98 6.53 9.69
N ARG A 79 -4.94 7.27 10.24
CA ARG A 79 -5.99 7.94 9.45
C ARG A 79 -5.40 8.93 8.45
N LYS A 80 -4.51 9.82 8.90
CA LYS A 80 -3.82 10.78 8.03
C LYS A 80 -3.04 10.07 6.93
N PHE A 81 -2.33 8.99 7.27
CA PHE A 81 -1.58 8.17 6.31
C PHE A 81 -2.46 7.57 5.21
N ILE A 82 -3.64 7.03 5.56
CA ILE A 82 -4.58 6.47 4.59
C ILE A 82 -5.05 7.54 3.61
N TYR A 83 -5.51 8.69 4.12
CA TYR A 83 -6.03 9.77 3.27
C TYR A 83 -4.95 10.44 2.43
N SER A 84 -3.77 10.71 2.99
CA SER A 84 -2.70 11.37 2.26
C SER A 84 -2.17 10.53 1.09
N ASN A 85 -2.26 9.21 1.20
CA ASN A 85 -1.77 8.27 0.18
C ASN A 85 -2.90 7.63 -0.64
N LYS A 86 -4.17 8.06 -0.46
CA LYS A 86 -5.35 7.51 -1.15
C LYS A 86 -5.46 5.97 -1.09
N LEU A 87 -5.14 5.39 0.06
CA LEU A 87 -5.01 3.92 0.20
C LEU A 87 -6.33 3.20 0.44
N ALA A 88 -7.28 3.91 1.04
CA ALA A 88 -8.61 3.40 1.32
C ALA A 88 -9.58 4.56 1.50
N GLU A 89 -10.82 4.31 1.13
CA GLU A 89 -11.95 5.19 1.37
C GLU A 89 -12.86 4.58 2.42
N ARG A 90 -13.58 5.44 3.14
CA ARG A 90 -14.52 5.04 4.17
C ARG A 90 -15.93 5.25 3.65
N ASP A 91 -16.68 4.16 3.54
CA ASP A 91 -18.11 4.18 3.23
C ASP A 91 -18.91 3.77 4.48
N GLY A 92 -19.43 4.77 5.20
CA GLY A 92 -20.11 4.58 6.48
C GLY A 92 -19.23 3.90 7.53
N GLN A 93 -19.52 2.63 7.83
CA GLN A 93 -18.77 1.80 8.79
C GLN A 93 -17.65 0.99 8.14
N TYR A 94 -17.67 0.84 6.81
CA TYR A 94 -16.76 -0.02 6.06
C TYR A 94 -15.59 0.77 5.48
N TRP A 95 -14.47 0.07 5.29
CA TRP A 95 -13.29 0.59 4.60
C TRP A 95 -13.14 -0.17 3.29
N THR A 96 -13.12 0.57 2.19
CA THR A 96 -12.87 0.04 0.85
C THR A 96 -11.45 0.41 0.46
N MET A 97 -10.63 -0.58 0.09
CA MET A 97 -9.25 -0.34 -0.32
C MET A 97 -9.21 0.22 -1.74
N THR A 98 -8.53 1.35 -1.92
CA THR A 98 -8.41 2.07 -3.22
C THR A 98 -6.94 2.21 -3.64
N ASP A 99 -6.07 1.35 -3.12
CA ASP A 99 -4.63 1.43 -3.36
C ASP A 99 -4.27 0.99 -4.80
N GLU A 100 -4.20 1.97 -5.70
CA GLU A 100 -3.86 1.84 -7.12
C GLU A 100 -2.35 2.01 -7.40
N ARG A 101 -1.49 1.98 -6.38
CA ARG A 101 -0.05 2.13 -6.63
C ARG A 101 0.50 0.90 -7.36
N PRO A 102 1.34 1.10 -8.39
CA PRO A 102 2.01 0.01 -9.06
C PRO A 102 2.89 -0.80 -8.09
N ARG A 103 2.97 -2.10 -8.33
CA ARG A 103 3.74 -3.02 -7.49
C ARG A 103 4.62 -3.88 -8.36
N ARG A 104 5.87 -4.03 -7.96
CA ARG A 104 6.79 -5.01 -8.52
C ARG A 104 6.57 -6.31 -7.76
N VAL A 105 6.15 -7.34 -8.46
CA VAL A 105 5.85 -8.67 -7.90
C VAL A 105 6.62 -9.75 -8.66
N PRO A 106 7.00 -10.85 -8.01
CA PRO A 106 7.56 -12.00 -8.70
C PRO A 106 6.45 -12.79 -9.41
N ILE A 107 6.84 -13.56 -10.40
CA ILE A 107 6.01 -14.58 -11.07
C ILE A 107 6.94 -15.69 -11.52
N ILE A 108 6.49 -16.94 -11.48
CA ILE A 108 7.16 -18.04 -12.18
C ILE A 108 6.49 -18.16 -13.55
N HIS A 109 7.27 -17.99 -14.61
CA HIS A 109 6.79 -18.01 -15.98
C HIS A 109 7.75 -18.79 -16.86
N ARG A 110 7.29 -19.93 -17.39
CA ARG A 110 8.11 -20.87 -18.16
C ARG A 110 9.30 -21.39 -17.34
N GLY A 111 9.01 -21.80 -16.11
CA GLY A 111 10.01 -22.28 -15.14
C GLY A 111 11.00 -21.23 -14.60
N GLU A 112 10.86 -19.94 -14.94
CA GLU A 112 11.78 -18.88 -14.50
C GLU A 112 11.10 -17.84 -13.60
N THR A 113 11.79 -17.39 -12.55
CA THR A 113 11.36 -16.21 -11.77
C THR A 113 11.51 -14.94 -12.60
N LYS A 114 10.41 -14.24 -12.85
CA LYS A 114 10.38 -12.92 -13.46
C LYS A 114 9.83 -11.90 -12.47
N SER A 115 10.31 -10.68 -12.59
CA SER A 115 9.78 -9.55 -11.83
C SER A 115 8.92 -8.67 -12.73
N VAL A 116 7.64 -8.54 -12.40
CA VAL A 116 6.63 -7.84 -13.20
C VAL A 116 6.09 -6.66 -12.40
N THR A 117 5.99 -5.50 -13.06
CA THR A 117 5.32 -4.33 -12.47
C THR A 117 3.85 -4.35 -12.86
N VAL A 118 2.96 -4.55 -11.90
CA VAL A 118 1.51 -4.62 -12.07
C VAL A 118 0.84 -3.32 -11.61
N PRO A 119 -0.31 -2.93 -12.22
CA PRO A 119 -0.90 -1.62 -12.00
C PRO A 119 -1.59 -1.44 -10.64
N SER A 120 -2.03 -2.52 -9.99
CA SER A 120 -2.86 -2.41 -8.80
C SER A 120 -2.55 -3.47 -7.76
N PHE A 121 -3.05 -3.25 -6.55
CA PHE A 121 -3.02 -4.27 -5.51
C PHE A 121 -3.79 -5.53 -5.88
N ALA A 122 -4.94 -5.39 -6.56
CA ALA A 122 -5.75 -6.54 -6.97
C ALA A 122 -4.95 -7.48 -7.87
N GLU A 123 -4.19 -6.93 -8.81
CA GLU A 123 -3.34 -7.72 -9.70
C GLU A 123 -2.13 -8.29 -8.96
N ALA A 124 -1.53 -7.54 -8.04
CA ALA A 124 -0.44 -8.04 -7.19
C ALA A 124 -0.88 -9.18 -6.26
N LYS A 125 -2.15 -9.20 -5.83
CA LYS A 125 -2.72 -10.23 -4.95
C LYS A 125 -2.68 -11.60 -5.63
N LYS A 126 -3.00 -11.67 -6.92
CA LYS A 126 -2.95 -12.92 -7.70
C LYS A 126 -1.58 -13.58 -7.63
N SER A 127 -0.51 -12.79 -7.74
CA SER A 127 0.87 -13.29 -7.58
C SER A 127 1.09 -13.92 -6.21
N GLY A 128 0.64 -13.29 -5.14
CA GLY A 128 0.75 -13.84 -3.78
C GLY A 128 -0.04 -15.14 -3.60
N GLU A 129 -1.29 -15.18 -4.08
CA GLU A 129 -2.14 -16.38 -4.04
C GLU A 129 -1.53 -17.53 -4.85
N TYR A 130 -0.95 -17.22 -6.01
CA TYR A 130 -0.23 -18.17 -6.83
C TYR A 130 0.99 -18.77 -6.11
N PHE A 131 1.85 -17.95 -5.51
CA PHE A 131 3.02 -18.46 -4.77
C PHE A 131 2.62 -19.27 -3.53
N GLU A 132 1.52 -18.91 -2.86
CA GLU A 132 0.97 -19.73 -1.78
C GLU A 132 0.53 -21.10 -2.29
N ALA A 133 -0.18 -21.15 -3.42
CA ALA A 133 -0.63 -22.38 -4.06
C ALA A 133 0.53 -23.26 -4.55
N VAL A 134 1.55 -22.66 -5.19
CA VAL A 134 2.80 -23.36 -5.57
C VAL A 134 3.47 -23.95 -4.33
N GLY A 135 3.62 -23.18 -3.26
CA GLY A 135 4.19 -23.68 -2.01
C GLY A 135 3.37 -24.82 -1.40
N GLN A 136 2.03 -24.78 -1.48
CA GLN A 136 1.18 -25.90 -1.05
C GLN A 136 1.40 -27.13 -1.93
N PHE A 137 1.39 -26.97 -3.26
CA PHE A 137 1.67 -28.03 -4.22
C PHE A 137 3.04 -28.69 -3.97
N LEU A 138 4.12 -27.92 -3.83
CA LEU A 138 5.47 -28.47 -3.62
C LEU A 138 5.57 -29.29 -2.33
N ARG A 139 4.80 -28.94 -1.29
CA ARG A 139 4.76 -29.68 -0.02
C ARG A 139 3.88 -30.93 -0.06
N THR A 140 2.74 -30.88 -0.74
CA THR A 140 1.72 -31.95 -0.69
C THR A 140 1.69 -32.84 -1.93
N ASN A 141 2.30 -32.38 -3.03
CA ASN A 141 2.22 -32.96 -4.37
C ASN A 141 0.77 -33.10 -4.89
N PHE A 142 -0.17 -32.28 -4.41
CA PHE A 142 -1.54 -32.25 -4.90
C PHE A 142 -1.72 -31.19 -5.99
N ILE A 143 -1.94 -31.64 -7.23
CA ILE A 143 -2.12 -30.76 -8.40
C ILE A 143 -3.31 -29.82 -8.28
N THR A 144 -4.31 -30.18 -7.47
CA THR A 144 -5.53 -29.39 -7.27
C THR A 144 -5.27 -27.99 -6.70
N HIS A 145 -4.12 -27.76 -6.07
CA HIS A 145 -3.71 -26.41 -5.65
C HIS A 145 -3.41 -25.49 -6.85
N LEU A 146 -2.97 -26.03 -7.98
CA LEU A 146 -2.57 -25.27 -9.17
C LEU A 146 -3.71 -25.06 -10.17
N GLU A 147 -4.75 -25.90 -10.15
CA GLU A 147 -5.88 -25.83 -11.08
C GLU A 147 -6.52 -24.42 -11.20
N PRO A 148 -6.69 -23.63 -10.12
CA PRO A 148 -7.25 -22.28 -10.24
C PRO A 148 -6.40 -21.31 -11.08
N PHE A 149 -5.13 -21.63 -11.29
CA PHE A 149 -4.16 -20.77 -11.98
C PHE A 149 -3.90 -21.21 -13.42
N ASP A 150 -4.52 -22.30 -13.87
CA ASP A 150 -4.37 -22.75 -15.26
C ASP A 150 -4.97 -21.74 -16.24
N GLY A 151 -4.15 -21.29 -17.19
CA GLY A 151 -4.48 -20.19 -18.10
C GLY A 151 -4.55 -18.79 -17.45
N ASP A 152 -4.39 -18.66 -16.14
CA ASP A 152 -4.36 -17.36 -15.45
C ASP A 152 -2.95 -16.75 -15.44
N GLY A 153 -2.85 -15.48 -15.04
CA GLY A 153 -1.59 -14.76 -15.01
C GLY A 153 -1.72 -13.32 -14.54
N LEU A 154 -0.65 -12.56 -14.82
CA LEU A 154 -0.55 -11.15 -14.47
C LEU A 154 -0.49 -10.30 -15.74
N THR A 155 -1.24 -9.20 -15.74
CA THR A 155 -1.09 -8.14 -16.73
C THR A 155 -0.24 -7.02 -16.16
N ASN A 156 0.87 -6.70 -16.82
CA ASN A 156 1.75 -5.63 -16.38
C ASN A 156 1.17 -4.23 -16.70
N VAL A 157 1.81 -3.17 -16.20
CA VAL A 157 1.42 -1.77 -16.48
C VAL A 157 1.45 -1.38 -17.97
N GLN A 158 2.09 -2.17 -18.83
CA GLN A 158 2.16 -1.98 -20.29
C GLN A 158 1.10 -2.81 -21.05
N GLY A 159 0.22 -3.54 -20.34
CA GLY A 159 -0.78 -4.42 -20.95
C GLY A 159 -0.25 -5.77 -21.42
N LYS A 160 1.01 -6.12 -21.13
CA LYS A 160 1.59 -7.43 -21.45
C LYS A 160 1.18 -8.46 -20.41
N PHE A 161 0.61 -9.57 -20.89
CA PHE A 161 0.23 -10.72 -20.07
C PHE A 161 1.41 -11.67 -19.82
N PHE A 162 1.51 -12.14 -18.59
CA PHE A 162 2.46 -13.15 -18.13
C PHE A 162 1.69 -14.28 -17.47
N GLN A 163 1.56 -15.41 -18.16
CA GLN A 163 0.89 -16.60 -17.65
C GLN A 163 1.67 -17.20 -16.48
N PHE A 164 0.95 -17.69 -15.47
CA PHE A 164 1.51 -18.47 -14.38
C PHE A 164 2.04 -19.83 -14.86
N GLU A 165 3.06 -20.34 -14.19
CA GLU A 165 3.55 -21.70 -14.42
C GLU A 165 2.70 -22.71 -13.64
N THR A 166 2.14 -23.69 -14.34
CA THR A 166 1.33 -24.75 -13.72
C THR A 166 1.85 -26.14 -14.02
N ASP A 167 2.92 -26.28 -14.81
CA ASP A 167 3.59 -27.57 -15.02
C ASP A 167 4.32 -28.02 -13.74
N PRO A 168 3.91 -29.14 -13.12
CA PRO A 168 4.56 -29.71 -11.94
C PRO A 168 6.07 -29.84 -12.08
N ASN A 169 6.55 -30.29 -13.24
CA ASN A 169 7.97 -30.51 -13.45
C ASN A 169 8.70 -29.17 -13.44
N ALA A 170 8.20 -28.18 -14.19
CA ALA A 170 8.79 -26.84 -14.23
C ALA A 170 8.87 -26.21 -12.83
N LEU A 171 7.85 -26.42 -11.99
CA LEU A 171 7.84 -25.94 -10.60
C LEU A 171 8.84 -26.67 -9.70
N TYR A 172 9.00 -27.99 -9.85
CA TYR A 172 10.04 -28.72 -9.11
C TYR A 172 11.45 -28.33 -9.53
N TRP A 173 11.68 -28.11 -10.84
CA TRP A 173 12.95 -27.60 -11.34
C TRP A 173 13.24 -26.19 -10.84
N HIS A 174 12.21 -25.35 -10.77
CA HIS A 174 12.29 -24.00 -10.23
C HIS A 174 12.63 -24.00 -8.73
N ASP A 175 12.00 -24.85 -7.93
CA ASP A 175 12.25 -24.98 -6.49
C ASP A 175 13.66 -25.52 -6.19
N ALA A 176 14.18 -26.39 -7.05
CA ALA A 176 15.56 -26.90 -6.94
C ALA A 176 16.63 -25.84 -7.27
N GLN A 177 16.24 -24.72 -7.91
CA GLN A 177 17.13 -23.58 -8.14
C GLN A 177 17.03 -22.62 -6.95
N ASP A 178 18.16 -22.12 -6.45
CA ASP A 178 18.24 -21.16 -5.34
C ASP A 178 17.70 -19.78 -5.77
N ASN A 179 16.38 -19.69 -5.89
CA ASN A 179 15.64 -18.54 -6.40
C ASN A 179 15.26 -17.60 -5.25
N PRO A 180 15.30 -16.28 -5.47
CA PRO A 180 14.90 -15.30 -4.47
C PRO A 180 13.43 -15.46 -4.05
N ASP A 181 13.19 -15.33 -2.74
CA ASP A 181 11.88 -15.47 -2.13
C ASP A 181 10.90 -14.37 -2.55
N PHE A 182 9.61 -14.66 -2.47
CA PHE A 182 8.55 -13.71 -2.87
C PHE A 182 8.72 -12.33 -2.20
N HIS A 183 9.01 -12.33 -0.90
CA HIS A 183 9.12 -11.12 -0.09
C HIS A 183 10.34 -10.25 -0.44
N GLU A 184 11.36 -10.80 -1.08
CA GLU A 184 12.55 -10.06 -1.51
C GLU A 184 12.27 -9.21 -2.75
N ILE A 185 11.43 -9.72 -3.65
CA ILE A 185 11.07 -9.06 -4.91
C ILE A 185 9.87 -8.13 -4.73
N TYR A 186 8.94 -8.46 -3.84
CA TYR A 186 7.71 -7.71 -3.66
C TYR A 186 7.98 -6.28 -3.15
N GLN A 187 7.70 -5.30 -4.01
CA GLN A 187 7.95 -3.89 -3.72
C GLN A 187 6.81 -3.00 -4.24
N ILE A 188 6.40 -2.01 -3.45
CA ILE A 188 5.52 -0.94 -3.93
C ILE A 188 6.40 0.06 -4.67
N VAL A 189 6.12 0.28 -5.96
CA VAL A 189 6.86 1.22 -6.79
C VAL A 189 6.24 2.60 -6.60
N ASN A 190 7.08 3.60 -6.26
CA ASN A 190 6.68 4.99 -6.06
C ASN A 190 7.11 5.86 -7.23
#